data_AF-X1KTB2-F1
#
_entry.id   AF-X1KTB2-F1
#
_cell.length_a   1.000
_cell.length_b   1.000
_cell.length_c   1.000
_cell.angle_alpha   90.00
_cell.angle_beta   90.00
_cell.angle_gamma   90.00
#
_symmetry.space_group_name_H-M   'P 1'
#
loop_
_entity.id
_entity.type
_entity.pdbx_description
1 polymer ?
#
loop_
_entity_poly.entity_id
_entity_poly.type
_entity_poly.pdbx_seq_one_letter_code
_entity_poly.pdbx_strand_id
1 'polypeptide(L)' 'MNKVYNTAVVIIPPENIWGSIQKIRKKYDRHIDLWMPHITMLYPFYPQSEFSWIIKKFSEIKFES' A
#
# COMPACT_ATOMS: atom_id res chain seq x y z
N MET A 1 17.62 10.15 -6.10
CA MET A 1 16.76 9.30 -5.26
C MET A 1 16.48 8.03 -6.04
N ASN A 2 16.99 6.89 -5.58
CA ASN A 2 16.82 5.62 -6.30
C ASN A 2 15.36 5.18 -6.13
N LYS A 3 14.60 5.14 -7.24
CA LYS A 3 13.23 4.63 -7.21
C LYS A 3 13.30 3.13 -6.89
N VAL A 4 12.70 2.73 -5.78
CA VAL A 4 12.53 1.31 -5.45
C VAL A 4 11.09 0.89 -5.76
N TYR A 5 10.91 -0.32 -6.26
CA TYR A 5 9.61 -0.84 -6.68
C TYR A 5 9.05 -1.89 -5.70
N ASN A 6 9.64 -1.98 -4.52
CA ASN A 6 9.27 -2.96 -3.49
C ASN A 6 8.49 -2.36 -2.31
N THR A 7 8.20 -1.06 -2.34
CA THR A 7 7.41 -0.36 -1.31
C THR A 7 6.30 0.48 -1.94
N ALA A 8 5.19 0.60 -1.22
CA ALA A 8 4.01 1.40 -1.58
C ALA A 8 3.36 1.96 -0.32
N VAL A 9 2.57 3.03 -0.47
CA VAL A 9 1.59 3.44 0.54
C VAL A 9 0.24 2.88 0.13
N VAL A 10 -0.39 2.13 1.04
CA VAL A 10 -1.64 1.43 0.77
C VAL A 10 -2.63 1.60 1.93
N ILE A 11 -3.91 1.52 1.61
CA ILE A 11 -4.96 1.27 2.60
C ILE A 11 -5.21 -0.23 2.64
N ILE A 12 -5.13 -0.82 3.82
CA ILE A 12 -5.44 -2.23 4.06
C ILE A 12 -6.88 -2.32 4.58
N PRO A 13 -7.79 -3.03 3.90
CA PRO A 13 -9.16 -3.21 4.37
C PRO A 13 -9.18 -4.07 5.65
N PRO A 14 -10.26 -4.02 6.46
CA PRO A 14 -10.44 -4.92 7.60
C PRO A 14 -10.35 -6.41 7.19
N GLU A 15 -9.65 -7.23 7.98
CA GLU A 15 -9.40 -8.65 7.63
C GLU A 15 -10.68 -9.48 7.47
N ASN A 16 -11.75 -9.13 8.21
CA ASN A 16 -13.02 -9.84 8.15
C ASN A 16 -13.69 -9.79 6.75
N ILE A 17 -13.33 -8.82 5.90
CA ILE A 17 -13.86 -8.72 4.53
C ILE A 17 -12.90 -9.27 3.47
N TRP A 18 -11.68 -9.69 3.84
CA TRP A 18 -10.68 -10.16 2.87
C TRP A 18 -11.15 -11.39 2.10
N GLY A 19 -11.87 -12.31 2.74
CA GLY A 19 -12.37 -13.53 2.08
C GLY A 19 -13.25 -13.20 0.87
N SER A 20 -14.13 -12.21 0.99
CA SER A 20 -15.00 -11.76 -0.11
C SER A 20 -14.20 -11.10 -1.23
N ILE A 21 -13.23 -10.24 -0.89
CA ILE A 21 -12.35 -9.59 -1.87
C ILE A 21 -11.50 -10.64 -2.60
N GLN A 22 -10.91 -11.58 -1.87
CA GLN A 22 -10.06 -12.63 -2.43
C GLN A 22 -10.84 -13.56 -3.37
N LYS A 23 -12.13 -13.84 -3.13
CA LYS A 23 -12.97 -14.60 -4.08
C LYS A 23 -13.05 -13.92 -5.45
N ILE A 24 -13.18 -12.59 -5.46
CA ILE A 24 -13.20 -11.80 -6.70
C ILE A 24 -11.81 -11.79 -7.33
N ARG A 25 -10.77 -11.49 -6.55
CA ARG A 25 -9.37 -11.45 -7.02
C ARG A 25 -8.94 -12.78 -7.65
N LYS A 26 -9.33 -13.94 -7.11
CA LYS A 26 -9.00 -15.26 -7.68
C LYS A 26 -9.44 -15.42 -9.14
N LYS A 27 -10.50 -14.72 -9.55
CA LYS A 27 -11.06 -14.80 -10.90
C LYS A 27 -10.45 -13.77 -11.86
N TYR A 28 -10.02 -12.60 -11.35
CA TYR A 28 -9.73 -11.44 -12.21
C TYR A 28 -8.34 -10.83 -11.99
N ASP A 29 -7.69 -11.08 -10.85
CA ASP A 29 -6.40 -10.51 -10.49
C ASP A 29 -5.26 -11.48 -10.82
N ARG A 30 -4.48 -11.15 -11.86
CA ARG A 30 -3.31 -11.94 -12.29
C ARG A 30 -2.14 -11.87 -11.30
N HIS A 31 -2.20 -10.95 -10.35
CA HIS A 31 -1.18 -10.68 -9.36
C HIS A 31 -1.64 -11.01 -7.93
N ILE A 32 -2.63 -11.90 -7.80
CA ILE A 32 -3.22 -12.28 -6.52
C ILE A 32 -2.19 -12.74 -5.48
N ASP A 33 -1.12 -13.41 -5.93
CA ASP A 33 -0.10 -14.00 -5.05
C ASP A 33 0.94 -12.98 -4.56
N LEU A 34 0.98 -11.77 -5.13
CA LEU A 34 1.97 -10.78 -4.74
C LEU A 34 1.59 -10.16 -3.40
N TRP A 35 0.43 -9.50 -3.32
CA TRP A 35 0.02 -8.75 -2.13
C TRP A 35 -1.37 -9.17 -1.65
N MET A 36 -1.60 -9.03 -0.34
CA MET A 36 -2.92 -9.09 0.28
C MET A 36 -3.87 -8.06 -0.32
N PRO A 37 -5.21 -8.15 -0.11
CA PRO A 37 -6.12 -7.10 -0.53
C PRO A 37 -5.67 -5.73 -0.03
N HIS A 38 -5.54 -4.76 -0.94
CA HIS A 38 -5.07 -3.41 -0.63
C HIS A 38 -5.62 -2.41 -1.66
N ILE A 39 -5.62 -1.13 -1.31
CA ILE A 39 -5.85 -0.03 -2.23
C ILE A 39 -4.56 0.80 -2.30
N THR A 40 -3.94 0.84 -3.48
CA THR A 40 -2.70 1.62 -3.68
C THR A 40 -3.00 3.11 -3.66
N MET A 41 -2.33 3.84 -2.77
CA MET A 41 -2.39 5.30 -2.70
C MET A 41 -1.17 5.91 -3.41
N LEU A 42 0.03 5.37 -3.18
CA LEU A 42 1.28 5.85 -3.80
C LEU A 42 2.18 4.66 -4.15
N TYR A 43 2.64 4.61 -5.40
CA TYR A 43 3.61 3.62 -5.89
C TYR A 43 4.40 4.18 -7.10
N PRO A 44 5.72 4.00 -7.19
CA PRO A 44 6.62 3.46 -6.16
C PRO A 44 6.74 4.38 -4.94
N PHE A 45 7.26 3.87 -3.83
CA PHE A 45 7.51 4.64 -2.62
C PHE A 45 8.99 4.66 -2.21
N TYR A 46 9.30 5.27 -1.06
CA TYR A 46 10.65 5.37 -0.52
C TYR A 46 11.21 4.00 -0.14
N PRO A 47 12.54 3.78 -0.21
CA PRO A 47 13.16 2.57 0.32
C PRO A 47 12.88 2.43 1.81
N GLN A 48 12.79 1.19 2.28
CA GLN A 48 12.52 0.88 3.69
C GLN A 48 13.52 1.56 4.65
N SER A 49 14.78 1.72 4.22
CA SER A 49 15.82 2.44 4.98
C SER A 49 15.47 3.89 5.30
N GLU A 50 14.54 4.50 4.55
CA GLU A 50 14.10 5.89 4.72
C GLU A 50 12.75 6.01 5.44
N PHE A 51 12.14 4.89 5.88
CA PHE A 51 10.82 4.89 6.52
C PHE A 51 10.75 5.77 7.77
N SER A 52 11.76 5.71 8.64
CA SER A 52 11.80 6.53 9.85
C SER A 52 11.74 8.04 9.56
N TRP A 53 12.34 8.48 8.46
CA TRP A 53 12.32 9.88 8.06
C TRP A 53 10.98 10.27 7.41
N ILE A 54 10.50 9.47 6.46
CA ILE A 54 9.29 9.81 5.70
C ILE A 54 8.01 9.70 6.55
N ILE A 55 7.93 8.78 7.51
CA ILE A 55 6.78 8.66 8.44
C ILE A 55 6.64 9.95 9.27
N LYS A 56 7.76 10.48 9.77
CA LYS A 56 7.75 11.76 10.49
C LYS A 56 7.23 12.88 9.58
N LYS A 57 7.74 12.98 8.35
CA LYS A 57 7.29 13.98 7.37
C LYS A 57 5.80 13.86 7.03
N PHE A 58 5.29 12.64 6.86
CA PHE A 58 3.86 12.38 6.61
C PHE A 58 2.98 12.86 7.76
N SER A 59 3.39 12.65 9.02
CA SER A 59 2.61 13.08 10.19
C SER A 59 2.52 14.61 10.33
N GLU A 60 3.43 15.34 9.70
CA GLU A 60 3.47 16.81 9.69
C GLU A 60 2.55 17.40 8.61
N ILE A 61 2.06 16.60 7.65
CA ILE A 61 1.18 17.06 6.58
C ILE A 61 -0.16 17.49 7.18
N LYS A 62 -0.47 18.77 7.08
CA LYS A 62 -1.80 19.32 7.38
C LYS A 62 -2.64 19.25 6.11
N PHE A 63 -3.84 18.71 6.23
CA PHE A 63 -4.85 18.87 5.20
C PHE A 63 -5.52 20.22 5.44
N GLU A 64 -5.29 21.17 4.53
CA GLU A 64 -6.14 22.35 4.44
C GLU A 64 -7.43 21.92 3.73
N SER A 65 -8.56 22.06 4.41
CA SER A 65 -9.90 21.84 3.88
C SER A 65 -10.51 23.14 3.38
#